data_AF-A0A534Z2A8-F1
#
_entry.id   AF-A0A534Z2A8-F1
#
_cell.length_a   1.000
_cell.length_b   1.000
_cell.length_c   1.000
_cell.angle_alpha   90.00
_cell.angle_beta   90.00
_cell.angle_gamma   90.00
#
_symmetry.space_group_name_H-M   'P 1'
#
loop_
_entity.id
_entity.type
_entity.pdbx_description
1 polymer ?
#
loop_
_entity_poly.entity_id
_entity_poly.type
_entity_poly.pdbx_seq_one_letter_code
_entity_poly.pdbx_strand_id
1 'polypeptide(L)' 'MAEAMELQWVSLEPSPVIEAYKKDVDRTLIRENLKLTPDERIKKMISVLRFVEEVRRTSTSGK' A
#
# COMPACT_ATOMS: atom_id res chain seq x y z
N MET A 1 -30.60 14.63 3.16
CA MET A 1 -29.98 15.14 1.92
C MET A 1 -28.53 14.68 1.96
N ALA A 2 -28.18 13.64 1.22
CA ALA A 2 -26.80 13.15 1.17
C ALA A 2 -26.01 14.08 0.26
N GLU A 3 -25.06 14.81 0.83
CA GLU A 3 -24.08 15.60 0.08
C GLU A 3 -23.23 14.61 -0.72
N ALA A 4 -23.45 14.57 -2.04
CA ALA A 4 -22.64 13.76 -2.92
C ALA A 4 -21.22 14.34 -2.88
N MET A 5 -20.29 13.57 -2.30
CA MET A 5 -18.88 13.93 -2.26
C MET A 5 -18.38 14.17 -3.69
N GLU A 6 -18.21 15.43 -4.06
CA GLU A 6 -17.67 15.79 -5.37
C GLU A 6 -16.26 15.22 -5.49
N LEU A 7 -16.04 14.39 -6.51
CA LEU A 7 -14.70 13.88 -6.82
C LEU A 7 -13.85 15.08 -7.24
N GLN A 8 -12.94 15.49 -6.35
CA GLN A 8 -11.99 16.54 -6.67
C GLN A 8 -11.00 16.02 -7.72
N TRP A 9 -11.00 16.65 -8.89
CA TRP A 9 -10.05 16.34 -9.95
C TRP A 9 -8.64 16.70 -9.49
N VAL A 10 -7.75 15.72 -9.50
CA VAL A 10 -6.33 15.90 -9.15
C VAL A 10 -5.57 16.27 -10.42
N SER A 11 -4.89 17.42 -10.40
CA SER A 11 -3.95 17.78 -11.47
C SER A 11 -2.74 16.84 -11.45
N LEU A 12 -2.32 16.37 -12.63
CA LEU A 12 -1.10 15.58 -12.79
C LEU A 12 0.17 16.42 -12.95
N GLU A 13 0.02 17.75 -13.01
CA GLU A 13 1.15 18.66 -13.03
C GLU A 13 1.94 18.56 -11.72
N PRO A 14 3.29 18.57 -11.78
CA PRO A 14 4.11 18.50 -10.58
C PRO A 14 3.75 19.61 -9.58
N SER A 15 3.45 19.20 -8.35
CA SER A 15 3.17 20.12 -7.24
C SER A 15 4.36 20.14 -6.27
N PRO A 16 4.89 21.31 -5.87
CA PRO A 16 5.99 21.40 -4.92
C PRO A 16 5.74 20.62 -3.61
N VAL A 17 4.49 20.64 -3.13
CA VAL A 17 4.09 19.91 -1.93
C VAL A 17 4.14 18.40 -2.18
N ILE A 18 3.60 17.93 -3.31
CA ILE A 18 3.61 16.50 -3.65
C ILE A 18 5.04 16.00 -3.83
N GLU A 19 5.89 16.75 -4.55
CA GLU A 19 7.29 16.38 -4.75
C GLU A 19 8.08 16.31 -3.44
N ALA A 20 7.83 17.26 -2.52
CA ALA A 20 8.48 17.28 -1.21
C ALA A 20 8.19 16.02 -0.38
N TYR A 21 6.97 15.48 -0.43
CA TYR A 21 6.61 14.24 0.28
C TYR A 21 6.95 12.98 -0.51
N LYS A 22 6.85 13.02 -1.85
CA LYS A 22 7.10 11.86 -2.73
C LYS A 22 8.55 11.37 -2.66
N LYS A 23 9.51 12.27 -2.37
CA LYS A 23 10.94 11.94 -2.35
C LYS A 23 11.30 10.81 -1.37
N ASP A 24 10.57 10.70 -0.26
CA ASP A 24 10.84 9.73 0.80
C ASP A 24 9.99 8.45 0.67
N VAL A 25 9.16 8.36 -0.37
CA VAL A 25 8.33 7.19 -0.65
C VAL A 25 9.13 6.17 -1.46
N ASP A 26 9.45 5.03 -0.85
CA ASP A 26 9.96 3.87 -1.60
C ASP A 26 8.84 3.27 -2.47
N ARG A 27 8.99 3.45 -3.79
CA ARG A 27 8.02 2.98 -4.79
C ARG A 27 8.34 1.58 -5.32
N THR A 28 9.39 0.93 -4.82
CA THR A 28 9.84 -0.38 -5.32
C THR A 28 8.73 -1.42 -5.20
N LEU A 29 8.19 -1.63 -3.99
CA LEU A 29 7.10 -2.60 -3.79
C LEU A 29 5.80 -2.20 -4.47
N ILE A 30 5.51 -0.90 -4.57
CA ILE A 30 4.33 -0.40 -5.29
C ILE A 30 4.41 -0.82 -6.76
N ARG A 31 5.55 -0.57 -7.42
CA ARG A 31 5.76 -0.92 -8.82
C ARG A 31 5.73 -2.43 -9.05
N GLU A 32 6.36 -3.22 -8.18
CA GLU A 32 6.30 -4.69 -8.30
C GLU A 32 4.87 -5.22 -8.16
N ASN A 33 4.06 -4.65 -7.27
CA ASN A 33 2.65 -5.05 -7.14
C ASN A 33 1.80 -4.62 -8.34
N LEU A 34 2.12 -3.50 -9.00
CA LEU A 34 1.39 -3.06 -10.20
C LEU A 34 1.64 -3.94 -11.43
N LYS A 35 2.70 -4.76 -11.44
CA LYS A 35 2.94 -5.77 -12.49
C LYS A 35 2.06 -7.01 -12.33
N LEU A 36 1.49 -7.22 -11.15
CA LEU A 36 0.68 -8.40 -10.83
C LEU A 36 -0.78 -8.20 -11.22
N THR A 37 -1.44 -9.28 -11.60
CA THR A 37 -2.90 -9.32 -11.72
C THR A 37 -3.57 -9.10 -10.36
N PRO A 38 -4.86 -8.70 -10.33
CA PRO A 38 -5.60 -8.56 -9.07
C PRO A 38 -5.53 -9.81 -8.17
N ASP A 39 -5.70 -11.00 -8.73
CA ASP A 39 -5.66 -12.26 -7.97
C ASP A 39 -4.28 -12.54 -7.37
N GLU A 40 -3.22 -12.29 -8.13
CA GLU A 40 -1.84 -12.44 -7.65
C GLU A 40 -1.52 -11.46 -6.52
N ARG A 41 -2.02 -10.21 -6.59
CA ARG A 41 -1.88 -9.23 -5.50
C ARG A 41 -2.54 -9.73 -4.21
N ILE A 42 -3.75 -10.30 -4.31
CA ILE A 42 -4.47 -10.84 -3.14
C ILE A 42 -3.69 -12.03 -2.55
N LYS A 43 -3.24 -12.97 -3.39
CA LYS A 43 -2.43 -14.12 -2.94
C LYS A 43 -1.15 -13.67 -2.23
N LYS A 44 -0.45 -12.68 -2.79
CA LYS A 44 0.75 -12.09 -2.18
C LYS A 44 0.44 -11.38 -0.86
N MET A 45 -0.69 -10.67 -0.75
CA MET A 45 -1.11 -10.06 0.52
C MET A 45 -1.36 -11.12 1.60
N ILE A 46 -2.08 -12.19 1.26
CA ILE A 46 -2.38 -13.28 2.20
C ILE A 46 -1.09 -13.96 2.69
N SER A 47 -0.10 -14.19 1.82
CA SER A 47 1.17 -14.80 2.23
C SER A 47 1.94 -13.93 3.22
N VAL A 48 1.96 -12.60 3.01
CA VAL A 48 2.56 -11.65 3.94
C VAL A 48 1.84 -11.65 5.28
N LEU A 49 0.51 -11.65 5.31
CA LEU A 49 -0.26 -11.68 6.56
C LEU A 49 0.01 -12.95 7.37
N ARG A 50 0.07 -14.12 6.71
CA ARG A 50 0.43 -15.39 7.36
C ARG A 50 1.85 -15.37 7.93
N PHE A 51 2.80 -14.79 7.20
CA PHE A 51 4.17 -14.63 7.70
C PHE A 51 4.21 -13.76 8.97
N VAL A 52 3.49 -12.62 8.97
CA VAL A 52 3.42 -11.72 10.14
C VAL A 52 2.77 -12.42 11.33
N GLU A 53 1.71 -13.19 11.11
CA GLU A 53 1.06 -13.99 12.15
C GLU A 53 2.04 -14.98 12.79
N GLU A 54 2.83 -15.68 11.97
CA GLU A 54 3.80 -16.66 12.45
C GLU A 54 4.96 -15.99 13.22
N VAL A 55 5.47 -14.86 12.74
CA VAL A 55 6.47 -14.08 13.47
C VAL A 55 5.93 -13.60 14.82
N ARG A 56 4.67 -13.16 14.88
CA ARG A 56 4.03 -12.77 16.15
C ARG A 56 3.91 -13.95 17.10
N ARG A 57 3.42 -15.10 16.62
CA ARG A 57 3.26 -16.33 17.41
C ARG A 57 4.56 -16.80 18.06
N THR A 58 5.65 -16.77 17.29
CA THR A 58 6.98 -17.18 17.78
C THR A 58 7.56 -16.14 18.74
N SER A 59 7.33 -14.85 18.51
CA SER A 59 7.78 -13.77 19.42
C SER A 59 7.10 -13.80 20.80
N THR A 60 5.86 -14.26 20.91
CA THR A 60 5.14 -14.38 22.19
C THR A 60 5.36 -15.71 22.91
N SER A 61 5.77 -16.76 22.21
CA SER A 61 6.03 -18.10 22.79
C SER A 61 7.47 -18.31 23.24
N GLY A 62 8.36 -17.33 23.02
CA GLY A 62 9.76 -17.34 23.44
C GLY A 62 10.04 -16.60 24.75
N LYS A 63 9.02 -16.41 25.62
CA LYS A 63 9.19 -16.03 27.02
C LYS A 63 9.06 -17.24 27.93
#